data_AF-A0A7C6J895-F1
#
_entry.id   AF-A0A7C6J895-F1
#
_cell.length_a   1.000
_cell.length_b   1.000
_cell.length_c   1.000
_cell.angle_alpha   90.00
_cell.angle_beta   90.00
_cell.angle_gamma   90.00
#
_symmetry.space_group_name_H-M   'P 1'
#
loop_
_entity.id
_entity.type
_entity.pdbx_description
1 polymer ?
#
loop_
_entity_poly.entity_id
_entity_poly.type
_entity_poly.pdbx_seq_one_letter_code
_entity_poly.pdbx_strand_id
1 'polypeptide(L)'
;MNKLKNLLAVYHDGTNGGRIMIVIYIILGVLGAVLLLTLIEVLVLLRKKPMQELPDEKDFDYYTNGVNGTTFEDLYLFLTGEKTEPSFTAEETYEMLLSQSRYMGNRFDCSDFRAQMFFKIYKDCGDVLDEKCKELIKNAFLDFKYFMGEPGDDSMCYWSENHQILFAVSEYLAGQEWSDEVFRNNKMTGTQHMAKAKERIDAWMLQRFNFGFSEYLSNNYIAEDLSPMANFIAYSEDKKAAEQMKIIMDILLFDVALNSVNNRFVATSSRMYGNNKAGNFFGNSIQSAMNVLWGFEGADKVMSDIYLSEKEKSEIEASLAKEPNHIVLCFTDIVKKGIYVLPAAIKEIALSDETFVSKMGCGLSPEDLEKEGLIGGEPYQIMAQMGAETFTNPQVIENTISYIKKNKMYRNSFLGYFKFLNLTVFKGVNWKKFAQKHNVMPHGIATGRGNIYTYRTKHYCMSTSVCKDVDMCGAQEHVWSARHLPFLQLILRETAKADTALRRAIG
;
A
#
# COMPACT_ATOMS: atom_id res chain seq x y z
N MET A 1 43.32 1.44 -27.48
CA MET A 1 44.26 0.64 -28.31
C MET A 1 45.71 1.14 -28.28
N ASN A 2 46.01 2.43 -28.46
CA ASN A 2 47.41 2.91 -28.47
C ASN A 2 48.14 2.88 -27.11
N LYS A 3 47.42 3.00 -25.97
CA LYS A 3 48.00 2.80 -24.62
C LYS A 3 48.32 1.33 -24.30
N LEU A 4 47.62 0.38 -24.93
CA LEU A 4 47.86 -1.06 -24.75
C LEU A 4 49.10 -1.52 -25.54
N LYS A 5 49.35 -0.90 -26.71
CA LYS A 5 50.55 -1.14 -27.53
C LYS A 5 51.84 -0.66 -26.85
N ASN A 6 51.81 0.44 -26.11
CA ASN A 6 53.00 0.93 -25.40
C ASN A 6 53.36 0.10 -24.15
N LEU A 7 52.38 -0.58 -23.52
CA LEU A 7 52.63 -1.55 -22.46
C LEU A 7 53.32 -2.83 -22.97
N LEU A 8 53.08 -3.18 -24.24
CA LEU A 8 53.73 -4.31 -24.91
C LEU A 8 55.10 -3.96 -25.53
N ALA A 9 55.51 -2.69 -25.54
CA ALA A 9 56.82 -2.27 -26.05
C ALA A 9 57.96 -2.37 -25.02
N VAL A 10 57.64 -2.53 -23.73
CA VAL A 10 58.60 -2.79 -22.63
C VAL A 10 59.04 -4.27 -22.60
N TYR A 11 58.57 -5.08 -23.56
CA TYR A 11 58.72 -6.53 -23.61
C TYR A 11 60.11 -7.02 -24.06
N HIS A 12 61.05 -6.11 -24.31
CA HIS A 12 62.38 -6.41 -24.86
C HIS A 12 63.52 -6.52 -23.84
N ASP A 13 63.23 -6.55 -22.54
CA ASP A 13 64.25 -6.85 -21.50
C ASP A 13 63.88 -8.12 -20.72
N GLY A 14 64.65 -9.18 -20.94
CA GLY A 14 64.29 -10.60 -20.74
C GLY A 14 63.99 -11.06 -19.31
N THR A 15 64.08 -10.19 -18.30
CA THR A 15 63.78 -10.51 -16.89
C THR A 15 62.41 -9.99 -16.43
N ASN A 16 61.82 -9.01 -17.12
CA ASN A 16 60.54 -8.39 -16.74
C ASN A 16 59.32 -8.99 -17.46
N GLY A 17 59.48 -9.54 -18.68
CA GLY A 17 58.37 -10.14 -19.44
C GLY A 17 57.75 -11.38 -18.79
N GLY A 18 58.56 -12.24 -18.17
CA GLY A 18 58.07 -13.43 -17.45
C GLY A 18 57.27 -13.09 -16.19
N ARG A 19 57.65 -12.03 -15.46
CA ARG A 19 56.92 -11.52 -14.29
C ARG A 19 55.57 -10.91 -14.68
N ILE A 20 55.53 -10.16 -15.80
CA ILE A 20 54.29 -9.59 -16.33
C ILE A 20 53.31 -10.70 -16.77
N MET A 21 53.80 -11.75 -17.45
CA MET A 21 52.97 -12.88 -17.84
C MET A 21 52.40 -13.65 -16.65
N ILE A 22 53.20 -13.88 -15.59
CA ILE A 22 52.71 -14.49 -14.34
C ILE A 22 51.60 -13.64 -13.71
N VAL A 23 51.78 -12.31 -13.65
CA VAL A 23 50.75 -11.38 -13.14
C VAL A 23 49.47 -11.46 -13.98
N ILE A 24 49.58 -11.52 -15.31
CA ILE A 24 48.42 -11.68 -16.20
C ILE A 24 47.69 -13.00 -15.94
N TYR A 25 48.40 -14.13 -15.81
CA TYR A 25 47.78 -15.42 -15.51
C TYR A 25 47.11 -15.45 -14.13
N ILE A 26 47.71 -14.81 -13.13
CA ILE A 26 47.09 -14.67 -11.80
C ILE A 26 45.80 -13.85 -11.92
N ILE A 27 45.82 -12.71 -12.63
CA ILE A 27 44.63 -11.88 -12.84
C ILE A 27 43.53 -12.67 -13.57
N LEU A 28 43.87 -13.38 -14.65
CA LEU A 28 42.92 -14.22 -15.39
C LEU A 28 42.38 -15.37 -14.54
N GLY A 29 43.21 -16.00 -13.72
CA GLY A 29 42.79 -17.05 -12.78
C GLY A 29 41.81 -16.53 -11.72
N VAL A 30 42.08 -15.35 -11.16
CA VAL A 30 41.18 -14.68 -10.21
C VAL A 30 39.86 -14.30 -10.88
N LEU A 31 39.90 -13.71 -12.08
CA LEU A 31 38.69 -13.37 -12.85
C LEU A 31 37.87 -14.62 -13.19
N GLY A 32 38.53 -15.71 -13.62
CA GLY A 32 37.89 -16.99 -13.89
C GLY A 32 37.22 -17.59 -12.64
N ALA A 33 37.89 -17.52 -11.48
CA ALA A 33 37.32 -17.97 -10.22
C ALA A 33 36.10 -17.14 -9.79
N VAL A 34 36.16 -15.80 -9.91
CA VAL A 34 35.03 -14.92 -9.60
C VAL A 34 33.83 -15.20 -10.53
N LEU A 35 34.07 -15.42 -11.82
CA LEU A 35 33.03 -15.76 -12.78
C LEU A 35 32.39 -17.13 -12.48
N LEU A 36 33.20 -18.14 -12.16
CA LEU A 36 32.70 -19.47 -11.79
C LEU A 36 31.86 -19.41 -10.50
N LEU A 37 32.34 -18.69 -9.48
CA LEU A 37 31.59 -18.48 -8.24
C LEU A 37 30.26 -17.75 -8.50
N THR A 38 30.29 -16.71 -9.34
CA THR A 38 29.08 -15.96 -9.72
C THR A 38 28.09 -16.85 -10.46
N LEU A 39 28.56 -17.73 -11.37
CA LEU A 39 27.71 -18.69 -12.06
C LEU A 39 27.03 -19.66 -11.08
N ILE A 40 27.79 -20.19 -10.11
CA ILE A 40 27.25 -21.05 -9.05
C ILE A 40 26.19 -20.29 -8.23
N GLU A 41 26.47 -19.06 -7.81
CA GLU A 41 25.53 -18.22 -7.07
C GLU A 41 24.24 -17.98 -7.86
N VAL A 42 24.34 -17.62 -9.15
CA VAL A 42 23.17 -17.43 -10.02
C VAL A 42 22.33 -18.70 -10.10
N LEU A 43 22.95 -19.87 -10.30
CA LEU A 43 22.24 -21.15 -10.34
C LEU A 43 21.51 -21.45 -9.01
N VAL A 44 22.11 -21.10 -7.87
CA VAL A 44 21.46 -21.24 -6.56
C VAL A 44 20.28 -20.26 -6.41
N LEU A 45 20.46 -19.00 -6.81
CA LEU A 45 19.42 -17.97 -6.71
C LEU A 45 18.22 -18.21 -7.63
N LEU A 46 18.46 -18.81 -8.81
CA LEU A 46 17.39 -19.22 -9.74
C LEU A 46 16.51 -20.34 -9.16
N ARG A 47 17.05 -21.19 -8.28
CA ARG A 47 16.27 -22.24 -7.59
C ARG A 47 15.41 -21.70 -6.46
N LYS A 48 15.72 -20.52 -5.92
CA LYS A 48 14.91 -19.85 -4.90
C LYS A 48 13.73 -19.14 -5.56
N LYS A 49 12.62 -19.85 -5.71
CA LYS A 49 11.37 -19.29 -6.21
C LYS A 49 10.78 -18.29 -5.20
N PRO A 50 10.13 -17.22 -5.68
CA PRO A 50 9.37 -16.32 -4.81
C PRO A 50 8.23 -17.09 -4.13
N MET A 51 7.80 -16.60 -2.97
CA MET A 51 6.59 -17.03 -2.31
C MET A 51 5.39 -16.59 -3.16
N GLN A 52 4.28 -17.30 -2.98
CA GLN A 52 3.04 -17.00 -3.67
C GLN A 52 2.40 -15.72 -3.09
N GLU A 53 2.02 -14.79 -3.96
CA GLU A 53 1.36 -13.53 -3.59
C GLU A 53 -0.10 -13.76 -3.16
N LEU A 54 -0.86 -14.48 -3.99
CA LEU A 54 -2.28 -14.73 -3.81
C LEU A 54 -2.55 -16.23 -3.88
N PRO A 55 -3.65 -16.74 -3.30
CA PRO A 55 -4.07 -18.14 -3.43
C PRO A 55 -4.03 -18.67 -4.86
N ASP A 56 -4.01 -20.00 -5.04
CA ASP A 56 -4.17 -20.58 -6.37
C ASP A 56 -5.55 -20.19 -6.95
N GLU A 57 -5.65 -20.01 -8.28
CA GLU A 57 -6.89 -19.62 -8.98
C GLU A 57 -8.12 -20.45 -8.54
N LYS A 58 -7.93 -21.76 -8.38
CA LYS A 58 -8.93 -22.73 -7.92
C LYS A 58 -9.44 -22.50 -6.49
N ASP A 59 -8.65 -21.83 -5.66
CA ASP A 59 -8.92 -21.61 -4.23
C ASP A 59 -9.37 -20.16 -3.97
N PHE A 60 -9.35 -19.25 -4.95
CA PHE A 60 -9.74 -17.84 -4.73
C PHE A 60 -11.15 -17.73 -4.16
N ASP A 61 -12.11 -18.47 -4.73
CA ASP A 61 -13.52 -18.42 -4.34
C ASP A 61 -13.71 -18.75 -2.85
N TYR A 62 -12.96 -19.73 -2.34
CA TYR A 62 -12.97 -20.12 -0.93
C TYR A 62 -12.56 -18.96 0.00
N TYR A 63 -11.66 -18.09 -0.45
CA TYR A 63 -11.20 -16.94 0.33
C TYR A 63 -12.01 -15.67 0.08
N THR A 64 -12.67 -15.52 -1.08
CA THR A 64 -13.38 -14.28 -1.47
C THR A 64 -14.89 -14.34 -1.30
N ASN A 65 -15.53 -15.43 -1.70
CA ASN A 65 -17.00 -15.62 -1.65
C ASN A 65 -17.42 -16.60 -0.56
N GLY A 66 -16.50 -16.88 0.37
CA GLY A 66 -16.73 -17.53 1.64
C GLY A 66 -17.60 -18.79 1.56
N VAL A 67 -18.62 -18.84 2.41
CA VAL A 67 -19.53 -19.98 2.54
C VAL A 67 -20.85 -19.64 1.85
N ASN A 68 -21.32 -20.50 0.94
CA ASN A 68 -22.58 -20.32 0.21
C ASN A 68 -22.70 -19.02 -0.61
N GLY A 69 -21.58 -18.46 -1.09
CA GLY A 69 -21.57 -17.21 -1.86
C GLY A 69 -21.78 -15.96 -1.02
N THR A 70 -21.64 -16.07 0.31
CA THR A 70 -21.70 -14.94 1.25
C THR A 70 -20.32 -14.33 1.45
N THR A 71 -20.28 -13.08 1.88
CA THR A 71 -19.06 -12.32 2.08
C THR A 71 -18.69 -12.21 3.55
N PHE A 72 -17.48 -11.71 3.83
CA PHE A 72 -17.03 -11.54 5.21
C PHE A 72 -17.79 -10.41 5.94
N GLU A 73 -18.23 -9.43 5.16
CA GLU A 73 -19.09 -8.32 5.54
C GLU A 73 -20.48 -8.80 5.93
N ASP A 74 -21.04 -9.75 5.16
CA ASP A 74 -22.34 -10.35 5.47
C ASP A 74 -22.30 -11.04 6.84
N LEU A 75 -21.21 -11.75 7.15
CA LEU A 75 -21.03 -12.36 8.47
C LEU A 75 -21.04 -11.31 9.59
N TYR A 76 -20.29 -10.21 9.44
CA TYR A 76 -20.27 -9.15 10.46
C TYR A 76 -21.66 -8.53 10.67
N LEU A 77 -22.38 -8.22 9.58
CA LEU A 77 -23.73 -7.64 9.65
C LEU A 77 -24.74 -8.60 10.28
N PHE A 78 -24.59 -9.92 10.05
CA PHE A 78 -25.40 -10.94 10.72
C PHE A 78 -25.09 -11.02 12.22
N LEU A 79 -23.81 -11.13 12.58
CA LEU A 79 -23.38 -11.29 13.99
C LEU A 79 -23.73 -10.08 14.86
N THR A 80 -23.73 -8.88 14.28
CA THR A 80 -24.15 -7.64 14.96
C THR A 80 -25.67 -7.49 15.05
N GLY A 81 -26.43 -8.31 14.33
CA GLY A 81 -27.89 -8.18 14.21
C GLY A 81 -28.35 -7.03 13.32
N GLU A 82 -27.44 -6.34 12.61
CA GLU A 82 -27.81 -5.34 11.60
C GLU A 82 -28.58 -5.96 10.43
N LYS A 83 -28.32 -7.24 10.13
CA LYS A 83 -29.07 -8.02 9.14
C LYS A 83 -29.46 -9.38 9.70
N THR A 84 -30.62 -9.86 9.25
CA THR A 84 -31.09 -11.23 9.52
C THR A 84 -30.77 -12.20 8.39
N GLU A 85 -30.52 -11.68 7.17
CA GLU A 85 -30.16 -12.47 6.00
C GLU A 85 -28.97 -11.85 5.25
N PRO A 86 -28.03 -12.66 4.73
CA PRO A 86 -27.99 -14.13 4.88
C PRO A 86 -27.73 -14.52 6.34
N SER A 87 -28.38 -15.59 6.80
CA SER A 87 -28.16 -16.16 8.14
C SER A 87 -27.00 -17.15 8.16
N PHE A 88 -26.32 -17.27 9.31
CA PHE A 88 -25.18 -18.16 9.48
C PHE A 88 -25.40 -19.12 10.65
N THR A 89 -25.18 -20.41 10.42
CA THR A 89 -25.04 -21.41 11.48
C THR A 89 -23.70 -21.26 12.22
N ALA A 90 -23.56 -21.94 13.36
CA ALA A 90 -22.30 -21.96 14.11
C ALA A 90 -21.16 -22.63 13.32
N GLU A 91 -21.48 -23.58 12.45
CA GLU A 91 -20.56 -24.22 11.52
C GLU A 91 -20.14 -23.28 10.39
N GLU A 92 -21.08 -22.61 9.73
CA GLU A 92 -20.80 -21.67 8.64
C GLU A 92 -20.02 -20.45 9.13
N THR A 93 -20.35 -19.94 10.32
CA THR A 93 -19.59 -18.88 11.00
C THR A 93 -18.13 -19.30 11.20
N TYR A 94 -17.91 -20.51 11.72
CA TYR A 94 -16.56 -21.03 11.95
C TYR A 94 -15.80 -21.23 10.64
N GLU A 95 -16.43 -21.80 9.60
CA GLU A 95 -15.78 -22.01 8.30
C GLU A 95 -15.42 -20.70 7.58
N MET A 96 -16.27 -19.67 7.67
CA MET A 96 -15.96 -18.33 7.16
C MET A 96 -14.73 -17.74 7.87
N LEU A 97 -14.68 -17.82 9.20
CA LEU A 97 -13.50 -17.37 9.95
C LEU A 97 -12.27 -18.25 9.65
N LEU A 98 -12.44 -19.55 9.45
CA LEU A 98 -11.34 -20.45 9.14
C LEU A 98 -10.70 -20.13 7.79
N SER A 99 -11.50 -19.80 6.77
CA SER A 99 -10.96 -19.44 5.45
C SER A 99 -10.09 -18.19 5.53
N GLN A 100 -10.55 -17.16 6.23
CA GLN A 100 -9.80 -15.91 6.40
C GLN A 100 -8.55 -16.11 7.29
N SER A 101 -8.66 -16.90 8.37
CA SER A 101 -7.51 -17.27 9.21
C SER A 101 -6.43 -18.01 8.39
N ARG A 102 -6.83 -18.92 7.50
CA ARG A 102 -5.91 -19.62 6.58
C ARG A 102 -5.27 -18.65 5.58
N TYR A 103 -5.98 -17.66 5.08
CA TYR A 103 -5.41 -16.64 4.20
C TYR A 103 -4.25 -15.91 4.90
N MET A 104 -4.50 -15.44 6.13
CA MET A 104 -3.49 -14.77 6.96
C MET A 104 -2.32 -15.72 7.30
N GLY A 105 -2.61 -16.96 7.69
CA GLY A 105 -1.61 -17.97 8.06
C GLY A 105 -0.70 -18.37 6.90
N ASN A 106 -1.22 -18.36 5.66
CA ASN A 106 -0.43 -18.59 4.45
C ASN A 106 0.39 -17.36 4.01
N ARG A 107 0.24 -16.21 4.67
CA ARG A 107 0.99 -14.97 4.40
C ARG A 107 0.82 -14.49 2.96
N PHE A 108 -0.39 -14.61 2.44
CA PHE A 108 -0.76 -14.01 1.17
C PHE A 108 -0.82 -12.49 1.31
N ASP A 109 -0.53 -11.79 0.22
CA ASP A 109 -0.60 -10.34 0.16
C ASP A 109 -1.99 -9.82 0.56
N CYS A 110 -2.06 -8.63 1.16
CA CYS A 110 -3.29 -8.06 1.74
C CYS A 110 -3.90 -8.86 2.92
N SER A 111 -3.12 -9.69 3.62
CA SER A 111 -3.60 -10.36 4.85
C SER A 111 -3.95 -9.36 5.98
N ASP A 112 -3.32 -8.20 5.98
CA ASP A 112 -3.58 -7.08 6.90
C ASP A 112 -4.94 -6.40 6.66
N PHE A 113 -5.51 -6.50 5.46
CA PHE A 113 -6.88 -6.02 5.19
C PHE A 113 -7.89 -6.86 5.97
N ARG A 114 -7.69 -8.19 5.97
CA ARG A 114 -8.52 -9.15 6.70
C ARG A 114 -8.33 -9.02 8.21
N ALA A 115 -7.11 -8.73 8.65
CA ALA A 115 -6.81 -8.49 10.05
C ALA A 115 -7.67 -7.37 10.67
N GLN A 116 -8.02 -6.32 9.89
CA GLN A 116 -8.91 -5.26 10.38
C GLN A 116 -10.29 -5.79 10.76
N MET A 117 -10.91 -6.56 9.85
CA MET A 117 -12.24 -7.10 10.09
C MET A 117 -12.23 -8.25 11.11
N PHE A 118 -11.15 -9.04 11.16
CA PHE A 118 -10.92 -10.06 12.20
C PHE A 118 -10.97 -9.46 13.60
N PHE A 119 -10.21 -8.40 13.82
CA PHE A 119 -10.17 -7.76 15.14
C PHE A 119 -11.53 -7.15 15.49
N LYS A 120 -12.16 -6.49 14.51
CA LYS A 120 -13.48 -5.86 14.70
C LYS A 120 -14.57 -6.88 15.06
N ILE A 121 -14.66 -8.02 14.36
CA ILE A 121 -15.58 -9.10 14.72
C ILE A 121 -15.31 -9.63 16.12
N TYR A 122 -14.04 -9.82 16.49
CA TYR A 122 -13.69 -10.26 17.84
C TYR A 122 -14.15 -9.27 18.92
N LYS A 123 -13.97 -7.96 18.69
CA LYS A 123 -14.36 -6.92 19.65
C LYS A 123 -15.86 -6.68 19.73
N ASP A 124 -16.55 -6.60 18.59
CA ASP A 124 -17.97 -6.23 18.54
C ASP A 124 -18.90 -7.44 18.76
N CYS A 125 -18.49 -8.63 18.33
CA CYS A 125 -19.33 -9.82 18.33
C CYS A 125 -18.89 -10.87 19.37
N GLY A 126 -17.98 -10.51 20.28
CA GLY A 126 -17.43 -11.44 21.28
C GLY A 126 -18.50 -12.16 22.11
N ASP A 127 -19.62 -11.51 22.42
CA ASP A 127 -20.66 -12.13 23.25
C ASP A 127 -21.51 -13.18 22.50
N VAL A 128 -21.52 -13.14 21.17
CA VAL A 128 -22.29 -14.07 20.32
C VAL A 128 -21.41 -15.11 19.62
N LEU A 129 -20.09 -14.93 19.64
CA LEU A 129 -19.14 -15.89 19.09
C LEU A 129 -18.92 -17.06 20.04
N ASP A 130 -18.97 -18.28 19.49
CA ASP A 130 -18.50 -19.47 20.19
C ASP A 130 -17.01 -19.36 20.55
N GLU A 131 -16.61 -20.00 21.66
CA GLU A 131 -15.21 -20.01 22.12
C GLU A 131 -14.23 -20.53 21.05
N LYS A 132 -14.63 -21.52 20.24
CA LYS A 132 -13.81 -22.01 19.11
C LYS A 132 -13.48 -20.90 18.11
N CYS A 133 -14.40 -19.97 17.86
CA CYS A 133 -14.22 -18.86 16.93
C CYS A 133 -13.31 -17.79 17.54
N LYS A 134 -13.47 -17.50 18.83
CA LYS A 134 -12.60 -16.58 19.57
C LYS A 134 -11.15 -17.08 19.59
N GLU A 135 -10.95 -18.36 19.89
CA GLU A 135 -9.63 -18.99 19.89
C GLU A 135 -9.00 -18.99 18.50
N LEU A 136 -9.78 -19.26 17.45
CA LEU A 136 -9.31 -19.21 16.07
C LEU A 136 -8.82 -17.80 15.70
N ILE A 137 -9.60 -16.76 16.02
CA ILE A 137 -9.21 -15.37 15.75
C ILE A 137 -7.96 -15.00 16.56
N LYS A 138 -7.93 -15.29 17.86
CA LYS A 138 -6.76 -15.05 18.72
C LYS A 138 -5.50 -15.71 18.15
N ASN A 139 -5.57 -16.99 17.80
CA ASN A 139 -4.42 -17.71 17.25
C ASN A 139 -3.96 -17.13 15.91
N ALA A 140 -4.90 -16.69 15.04
CA ALA A 140 -4.55 -16.02 13.79
C ALA A 140 -3.67 -14.78 14.04
N PHE A 141 -3.98 -13.96 15.06
CA PHE A 141 -3.15 -12.82 15.43
C PHE A 141 -1.84 -13.21 16.12
N LEU A 142 -1.83 -14.21 17.01
CA LEU A 142 -0.61 -14.66 17.70
C LEU A 142 0.42 -15.26 16.73
N ASP A 143 -0.02 -15.83 15.61
CA ASP A 143 0.84 -16.42 14.58
C ASP A 143 1.20 -15.46 13.44
N PHE A 144 0.57 -14.28 13.39
CA PHE A 144 0.72 -13.33 12.29
C PHE A 144 2.11 -12.66 12.24
N LYS A 145 2.52 -12.25 11.03
CA LYS A 145 3.76 -11.51 10.79
C LYS A 145 3.42 -10.04 10.52
N TYR A 146 3.74 -9.16 11.48
CA TYR A 146 3.27 -7.76 11.47
C TYR A 146 4.21 -6.76 10.81
N PHE A 147 5.44 -7.16 10.49
CA PHE A 147 6.40 -6.26 9.86
C PHE A 147 7.43 -7.03 9.03
N MET A 148 7.89 -6.41 7.94
CA MET A 148 8.87 -7.02 7.03
C MET A 148 10.19 -7.42 7.68
N GLY A 149 10.59 -6.76 8.78
CA GLY A 149 11.79 -7.11 9.55
C GLY A 149 11.66 -8.37 10.41
N GLU A 150 10.46 -8.95 10.52
CA GLU A 150 10.21 -10.16 11.31
C GLU A 150 10.62 -11.43 10.56
N PRO A 151 10.93 -12.52 11.29
CA PRO A 151 11.34 -13.78 10.68
C PRO A 151 10.26 -14.44 9.79
N GLY A 152 10.74 -15.30 8.90
CA GLY A 152 9.94 -16.12 8.00
C GLY A 152 9.68 -15.47 6.64
N ASP A 153 9.53 -16.32 5.62
CA ASP A 153 9.30 -15.91 4.24
C ASP A 153 7.81 -15.61 4.00
N ASP A 154 7.52 -14.72 3.05
CA ASP A 154 6.19 -14.31 2.60
C ASP A 154 6.32 -13.57 1.27
N SER A 155 5.19 -13.19 0.68
CA SER A 155 5.09 -12.21 -0.42
C SER A 155 4.13 -11.07 -0.07
N MET A 156 4.04 -10.69 1.21
CA MET A 156 3.19 -9.57 1.63
C MET A 156 3.90 -8.23 1.35
N CYS A 157 3.14 -7.26 0.87
CA CYS A 157 3.58 -5.88 0.77
C CYS A 157 3.46 -5.22 2.16
N TYR A 158 4.58 -4.78 2.73
CA TYR A 158 4.61 -4.15 4.06
C TYR A 158 4.81 -2.64 4.01
N TRP A 159 5.11 -2.11 2.83
CA TRP A 159 5.79 -0.83 2.71
C TRP A 159 4.97 0.26 2.05
N SER A 160 3.91 -0.05 1.30
CA SER A 160 3.03 1.03 0.82
C SER A 160 2.45 1.77 2.01
N GLU A 161 2.05 3.02 1.79
CA GLU A 161 1.55 3.88 2.86
C GLU A 161 0.35 3.27 3.60
N ASN A 162 -0.58 2.65 2.87
CA ASN A 162 -1.73 1.98 3.46
C ASN A 162 -1.33 0.74 4.29
N HIS A 163 -0.45 -0.12 3.77
CA HIS A 163 -0.02 -1.34 4.47
C HIS A 163 0.72 -1.00 5.77
N GLN A 164 1.48 0.11 5.78
CA GLN A 164 2.18 0.56 6.98
C GLN A 164 1.23 0.73 8.16
N ILE A 165 0.08 1.41 7.96
CA ILE A 165 -0.87 1.66 9.04
C ILE A 165 -1.76 0.45 9.32
N LEU A 166 -2.15 -0.32 8.29
CA LEU A 166 -2.92 -1.56 8.43
C LEU A 166 -2.20 -2.56 9.35
N PHE A 167 -0.96 -2.90 9.02
CA PHE A 167 -0.16 -3.82 9.84
C PHE A 167 0.13 -3.26 11.23
N ALA A 168 0.42 -1.96 11.36
CA ALA A 168 0.78 -1.37 12.64
C ALA A 168 -0.42 -1.31 13.59
N VAL A 169 -1.61 -0.92 13.11
CA VAL A 169 -2.83 -0.93 13.95
C VAL A 169 -3.19 -2.35 14.36
N SER A 170 -3.13 -3.34 13.45
CA SER A 170 -3.38 -4.73 13.83
C SER A 170 -2.40 -5.23 14.90
N GLU A 171 -1.10 -4.89 14.78
CA GLU A 171 -0.09 -5.25 15.79
C GLU A 171 -0.39 -4.58 17.14
N TYR A 172 -0.74 -3.30 17.12
CA TYR A 172 -1.02 -2.53 18.32
C TYR A 172 -2.22 -3.11 19.07
N LEU A 173 -3.34 -3.30 18.37
CA LEU A 173 -4.60 -3.74 18.96
C LEU A 173 -4.51 -5.20 19.43
N ALA A 174 -3.87 -6.09 18.66
CA ALA A 174 -3.62 -7.46 19.12
C ALA A 174 -2.68 -7.49 20.34
N GLY A 175 -1.64 -6.66 20.34
CA GLY A 175 -0.73 -6.53 21.48
C GLY A 175 -1.39 -5.96 22.73
N GLN A 176 -2.34 -5.05 22.58
CA GLN A 176 -3.16 -4.51 23.66
C GLN A 176 -4.10 -5.58 24.24
N GLU A 177 -4.83 -6.29 23.37
CA GLU A 177 -5.83 -7.29 23.77
C GLU A 177 -5.21 -8.52 24.45
N TRP A 178 -4.06 -8.97 23.94
CA TRP A 178 -3.36 -10.16 24.44
C TRP A 178 -1.98 -9.81 24.98
N SER A 179 -1.94 -8.81 25.87
CA SER A 179 -0.73 -8.17 26.40
C SER A 179 0.29 -9.12 27.05
N ASP A 180 -0.18 -10.18 27.70
CA ASP A 180 0.63 -11.20 28.37
C ASP A 180 0.97 -12.41 27.47
N GLU A 181 0.34 -12.54 26.31
CA GLU A 181 0.58 -13.66 25.40
C GLU A 181 1.90 -13.52 24.64
N VAL A 182 2.49 -14.66 24.29
CA VAL A 182 3.69 -14.71 23.45
C VAL A 182 3.30 -14.97 21.99
N PHE A 183 3.59 -13.99 21.15
CA PHE A 183 3.37 -14.04 19.71
C PHE A 183 4.41 -14.96 19.06
N ARG A 184 3.94 -15.96 18.32
CA ARG A 184 4.76 -17.12 17.97
C ARG A 184 5.78 -16.81 16.88
N ASN A 185 5.49 -15.83 16.03
CA ASN A 185 6.33 -15.47 14.90
C ASN A 185 7.72 -14.98 15.34
N ASN A 186 7.79 -14.05 16.29
CA ASN A 186 9.04 -13.40 16.72
C ASN A 186 9.35 -13.56 18.23
N LYS A 187 8.48 -14.24 18.99
CA LYS A 187 8.57 -14.50 20.44
C LYS A 187 8.45 -13.26 21.34
N MET A 188 7.98 -12.13 20.82
CA MET A 188 7.65 -10.96 21.62
C MET A 188 6.34 -11.18 22.39
N THR A 189 6.20 -10.53 23.54
CA THR A 189 4.92 -10.46 24.25
C THR A 189 3.96 -9.47 23.58
N GLY A 190 2.66 -9.56 23.88
CA GLY A 190 1.68 -8.57 23.41
C GLY A 190 2.05 -7.14 23.79
N THR A 191 2.51 -6.92 25.02
CA THR A 191 2.99 -5.60 25.47
C THR A 191 4.14 -5.06 24.63
N GLN A 192 5.09 -5.93 24.24
CA GLN A 192 6.21 -5.54 23.38
C GLN A 192 5.75 -5.25 21.95
N HIS A 193 4.80 -6.02 21.42
CA HIS A 193 4.18 -5.77 20.13
C HIS A 193 3.43 -4.43 20.12
N MET A 194 2.65 -4.13 21.16
CA MET A 194 1.94 -2.87 21.32
C MET A 194 2.90 -1.67 21.29
N ALA A 195 4.01 -1.73 22.05
CA ALA A 195 5.01 -0.66 22.07
C ALA A 195 5.69 -0.47 20.70
N LYS A 196 6.11 -1.56 20.05
CA LYS A 196 6.73 -1.53 18.72
C LYS A 196 5.77 -0.98 17.66
N ALA A 197 4.50 -1.37 17.71
CA ALA A 197 3.48 -0.88 16.81
C ALA A 197 3.21 0.62 17.00
N LYS A 198 3.17 1.07 18.27
CA LYS A 198 2.95 2.48 18.62
C LYS A 198 3.99 3.40 18.00
N GLU A 199 5.27 3.03 18.02
CA GLU A 199 6.33 3.79 17.37
C GLU A 199 6.09 3.96 15.86
N ARG A 200 5.61 2.91 15.19
CA ARG A 200 5.31 2.94 13.75
C ARG A 200 4.06 3.78 13.46
N ILE A 201 3.01 3.65 14.27
CA ILE A 201 1.79 4.45 14.17
C ILE A 201 2.11 5.93 14.37
N ASP A 202 2.89 6.28 15.38
CA ASP A 202 3.29 7.66 15.67
C ASP A 202 4.13 8.25 14.53
N ALA A 203 5.08 7.48 14.00
CA ALA A 203 5.87 7.88 12.84
C ALA A 203 5.00 8.10 11.60
N TRP A 204 4.05 7.20 11.34
CA TRP A 204 3.14 7.30 10.20
C TRP A 204 2.24 8.52 10.33
N MET A 205 1.60 8.73 11.49
CA MET A 205 0.76 9.91 11.76
C MET A 205 1.54 11.22 11.62
N LEU A 206 2.75 11.28 12.17
CA LEU A 206 3.60 12.48 12.09
C LEU A 206 3.97 12.80 10.64
N GLN A 207 4.28 11.80 9.82
CA GLN A 207 4.56 12.01 8.40
C GLN A 207 3.33 12.55 7.67
N ARG A 208 2.14 11.98 7.89
CA ARG A 208 0.91 12.48 7.25
C ARG A 208 0.56 13.90 7.70
N PHE A 209 0.74 14.21 8.98
CA PHE A 209 0.51 15.54 9.51
C PHE A 209 1.43 16.59 8.87
N ASN A 210 2.71 16.27 8.67
CA ASN A 210 3.68 17.22 8.14
C ASN A 210 3.63 17.35 6.60
N PHE A 211 3.35 16.24 5.90
CA PHE A 211 3.62 16.13 4.46
C PHE A 211 2.43 15.64 3.63
N GLY A 212 1.26 15.43 4.24
CA GLY A 212 0.12 14.79 3.58
C GLY A 212 0.40 13.33 3.25
N PHE A 213 -0.41 12.72 2.40
CA PHE A 213 -0.32 11.30 2.03
C PHE A 213 0.61 11.08 0.81
N SER A 214 1.48 10.08 0.87
CA SER A 214 2.36 9.64 -0.23
C SER A 214 1.57 8.91 -1.32
N GLU A 215 0.57 8.11 -0.93
CA GLU A 215 -0.40 7.50 -1.83
C GLU A 215 -1.54 8.48 -2.16
N TYR A 216 -1.17 9.74 -2.44
CA TYR A 216 -2.06 10.89 -2.53
C TYR A 216 -3.30 10.63 -3.40
N LEU A 217 -4.45 11.01 -2.85
CA LEU A 217 -5.75 11.03 -3.52
C LEU A 217 -6.10 9.72 -4.26
N SER A 218 -5.56 8.58 -3.81
CA SER A 218 -5.92 7.27 -4.35
C SER A 218 -7.19 6.75 -3.68
N ASN A 219 -8.28 6.63 -4.42
CA ASN A 219 -9.56 6.20 -3.83
C ASN A 219 -9.54 4.80 -3.19
N ASN A 220 -8.65 3.91 -3.65
CA ASN A 220 -8.49 2.57 -3.08
C ASN A 220 -7.73 2.67 -1.77
N TYR A 221 -6.61 3.38 -1.81
CA TYR A 221 -5.72 3.45 -0.66
C TYR A 221 -6.29 4.33 0.45
N ILE A 222 -7.08 5.37 0.12
CA ILE A 222 -7.84 6.10 1.15
C ILE A 222 -8.83 5.17 1.87
N ALA A 223 -9.53 4.28 1.15
CA ALA A 223 -10.41 3.30 1.79
C ALA A 223 -9.61 2.34 2.70
N GLU A 224 -8.45 1.89 2.24
CA GLU A 224 -7.53 1.03 2.99
C GLU A 224 -6.93 1.73 4.21
N ASP A 225 -6.69 3.05 4.17
CA ASP A 225 -6.26 3.87 5.30
C ASP A 225 -7.38 4.09 6.32
N LEU A 226 -8.61 4.34 5.86
CA LEU A 226 -9.76 4.60 6.73
C LEU A 226 -10.06 3.40 7.65
N SER A 227 -9.86 2.18 7.18
CA SER A 227 -10.16 0.95 7.92
C SER A 227 -9.36 0.80 9.25
N PRO A 228 -8.01 0.80 9.24
CA PRO A 228 -7.22 0.72 10.45
C PRO A 228 -7.34 1.98 11.31
N MET A 229 -7.45 3.17 10.71
CA MET A 229 -7.67 4.38 11.51
C MET A 229 -8.98 4.27 12.31
N ALA A 230 -10.04 3.74 11.69
CA ALA A 230 -11.32 3.54 12.37
C ALA A 230 -11.23 2.55 13.53
N ASN A 231 -10.59 1.41 13.31
CA ASN A 231 -10.36 0.42 14.37
C ASN A 231 -9.51 0.99 15.51
N PHE A 232 -8.45 1.75 15.19
CA PHE A 232 -7.61 2.37 16.20
C PHE A 232 -8.38 3.39 17.04
N ILE A 233 -9.20 4.24 16.41
CA ILE A 233 -10.06 5.22 17.09
C ILE A 233 -11.08 4.52 18.00
N ALA A 234 -11.67 3.42 17.54
CA ALA A 234 -12.69 2.69 18.29
C ALA A 234 -12.10 1.93 19.50
N TYR A 235 -10.97 1.26 19.32
CA TYR A 235 -10.51 0.23 20.26
C TYR A 235 -9.23 0.57 21.03
N SER A 236 -8.49 1.61 20.66
CA SER A 236 -7.29 1.99 21.40
C SER A 236 -7.63 2.48 22.82
N GLU A 237 -6.89 1.98 23.80
CA GLU A 237 -6.94 2.45 25.18
C GLU A 237 -6.18 3.78 25.35
N ASP A 238 -5.22 4.09 24.48
CA ASP A 238 -4.54 5.39 24.43
C ASP A 238 -5.45 6.42 23.75
N LYS A 239 -6.27 7.09 24.57
CA LYS A 239 -7.22 8.11 24.09
C LYS A 239 -6.56 9.32 23.46
N LYS A 240 -5.32 9.64 23.84
CA LYS A 240 -4.58 10.74 23.22
C LYS A 240 -4.14 10.36 21.81
N ALA A 241 -3.57 9.17 21.63
CA ALA A 241 -3.21 8.68 20.31
C ALA A 241 -4.44 8.49 19.41
N ALA A 242 -5.55 8.00 19.95
CA ALA A 242 -6.81 7.88 19.21
C ALA A 242 -7.30 9.25 18.70
N GLU A 243 -7.19 10.30 19.52
CA GLU A 243 -7.54 11.67 19.09
C GLU A 243 -6.59 12.21 18.03
N GLN A 244 -5.29 11.92 18.12
CA GLN A 244 -4.32 12.24 17.06
C GLN A 244 -4.67 11.53 15.75
N MET A 245 -5.10 10.27 15.81
CA MET A 245 -5.54 9.53 14.64
C MET A 245 -6.79 10.15 14.00
N LYS A 246 -7.74 10.66 14.80
CA LYS A 246 -8.88 11.42 14.26
C LYS A 246 -8.45 12.65 13.49
N ILE A 247 -7.45 13.40 13.99
CA ILE A 247 -6.91 14.56 13.27
C ILE A 247 -6.30 14.14 11.93
N ILE A 248 -5.62 13.00 11.86
CA ILE A 248 -5.11 12.47 10.57
C ILE A 248 -6.26 12.07 9.63
N MET A 249 -7.30 11.44 10.17
CA MET A 249 -8.52 11.12 9.42
C MET A 249 -9.25 12.37 8.92
N ASP A 250 -9.29 13.45 9.72
CA ASP A 250 -9.84 14.75 9.33
C ASP A 250 -9.07 15.34 8.14
N ILE A 251 -7.73 15.30 8.16
CA ILE A 251 -6.89 15.76 7.05
C ILE A 251 -7.18 14.96 5.78
N LEU A 252 -7.26 13.63 5.90
CA LEU A 252 -7.57 12.76 4.76
C LEU A 252 -8.95 13.07 4.16
N LEU A 253 -9.97 13.23 5.01
CA LEU A 253 -11.33 13.51 4.55
C LEU A 253 -11.51 14.96 4.07
N PHE A 254 -10.69 15.89 4.55
CA PHE A 254 -10.57 17.24 4.00
C PHE A 254 -10.03 17.21 2.56
N ASP A 255 -8.98 16.42 2.29
CA ASP A 255 -8.47 16.20 0.94
C ASP A 255 -9.53 15.56 0.02
N VAL A 256 -10.32 14.62 0.54
CA VAL A 256 -11.47 14.05 -0.18
C VAL A 256 -12.50 15.11 -0.50
N ALA A 257 -12.89 15.93 0.47
CA ALA A 257 -13.90 16.99 0.30
C ALA A 257 -13.45 18.04 -0.74
N LEU A 258 -12.19 18.48 -0.69
CA LEU A 258 -11.62 19.46 -1.63
C LEU A 258 -11.67 18.97 -3.08
N ASN A 259 -11.52 17.66 -3.28
CA ASN A 259 -11.51 17.04 -4.60
C ASN A 259 -12.82 16.32 -4.93
N SER A 260 -13.90 16.64 -4.22
CA SER A 260 -15.23 16.06 -4.47
C SER A 260 -16.20 17.11 -5.01
N VAL A 261 -17.01 16.71 -5.98
CA VAL A 261 -18.15 17.51 -6.48
C VAL A 261 -19.34 16.58 -6.62
N ASN A 262 -20.53 16.99 -6.14
CA ASN A 262 -21.77 16.26 -6.36
C ASN A 262 -21.65 14.76 -6.00
N ASN A 263 -21.19 14.50 -4.77
CA ASN A 263 -20.88 13.18 -4.21
C ASN A 263 -20.00 12.27 -5.09
N ARG A 264 -19.09 12.85 -5.89
CA ARG A 264 -18.04 12.09 -6.60
C ARG A 264 -16.68 12.69 -6.34
N PHE A 265 -15.73 11.79 -6.11
CA PHE A 265 -14.32 12.11 -5.98
C PHE A 265 -13.67 12.24 -7.37
N VAL A 266 -13.11 13.41 -7.65
CA VAL A 266 -12.54 13.79 -8.95
C VAL A 266 -11.12 14.33 -8.72
N ALA A 267 -10.17 13.40 -8.64
CA ALA A 267 -8.79 13.69 -8.33
C ALA A 267 -7.80 13.08 -9.32
N THR A 268 -6.62 13.69 -9.41
CA THR A 268 -5.39 12.99 -9.77
C THR A 268 -4.93 12.14 -8.61
N SER A 269 -4.15 11.10 -8.87
CA SER A 269 -3.77 10.13 -7.83
C SER A 269 -2.40 9.56 -8.15
N SER A 270 -1.54 9.37 -7.14
CA SER A 270 -0.22 8.73 -7.34
C SER A 270 -0.35 7.30 -7.84
N ARG A 271 -1.36 6.57 -7.37
CA ARG A 271 -1.58 5.16 -7.72
C ARG A 271 -3.06 4.85 -7.81
N MET A 272 -3.49 4.16 -8.87
CA MET A 272 -4.91 3.92 -9.10
C MET A 272 -5.19 2.86 -10.17
N TYR A 273 -6.02 1.87 -9.82
CA TYR A 273 -6.56 0.89 -10.77
C TYR A 273 -7.65 1.49 -11.66
N GLY A 274 -7.65 1.15 -12.95
CA GLY A 274 -8.58 1.74 -13.93
C GLY A 274 -10.06 1.53 -13.59
N ASN A 275 -10.41 0.32 -13.14
CA ASN A 275 -11.79 -0.05 -12.79
C ASN A 275 -12.31 0.81 -11.62
N ASN A 276 -11.41 1.18 -10.72
CA ASN A 276 -11.78 1.88 -9.51
C ASN A 276 -12.09 3.36 -9.74
N LYS A 277 -11.84 3.91 -10.94
CA LYS A 277 -12.20 5.30 -11.29
C LYS A 277 -13.46 5.41 -12.17
N ALA A 278 -13.96 4.29 -12.68
CA ALA A 278 -15.14 4.23 -13.53
C ALA A 278 -16.44 4.19 -12.68
N GLY A 279 -16.66 5.22 -11.86
CA GLY A 279 -17.89 5.36 -11.08
C GLY A 279 -18.22 4.17 -10.17
N ASN A 280 -19.46 4.13 -9.69
CA ASN A 280 -19.87 3.20 -8.62
C ASN A 280 -20.19 1.80 -9.13
N PHE A 281 -20.38 1.68 -10.44
CA PHE A 281 -20.64 0.43 -11.13
C PHE A 281 -19.36 -0.42 -11.26
N PHE A 282 -18.18 0.19 -11.39
CA PHE A 282 -16.94 -0.54 -11.69
C PHE A 282 -15.87 -0.54 -10.57
N GLY A 283 -16.01 0.25 -9.50
CA GLY A 283 -15.15 0.07 -8.31
C GLY A 283 -14.69 1.30 -7.53
N ASN A 284 -15.45 2.41 -7.47
CA ASN A 284 -15.03 3.54 -6.62
C ASN A 284 -15.04 3.19 -5.12
N SER A 285 -13.90 2.73 -4.60
CA SER A 285 -13.75 2.17 -3.24
C SER A 285 -14.10 3.15 -2.14
N ILE A 286 -13.92 4.46 -2.35
CA ILE A 286 -14.28 5.48 -1.34
C ILE A 286 -15.75 5.88 -1.34
N GLN A 287 -16.54 5.45 -2.33
CA GLN A 287 -17.90 5.94 -2.48
C GLN A 287 -18.77 5.65 -1.24
N SER A 288 -18.71 4.43 -0.70
CA SER A 288 -19.53 4.07 0.47
C SER A 288 -19.15 4.89 1.70
N ALA A 289 -17.87 5.27 1.85
CA ALA A 289 -17.43 6.19 2.90
C ALA A 289 -18.00 7.61 2.68
N MET A 290 -17.95 8.14 1.46
CA MET A 290 -18.57 9.43 1.15
C MET A 290 -20.09 9.41 1.38
N ASN A 291 -20.73 8.28 1.06
CA ASN A 291 -22.17 8.13 1.18
C ASN A 291 -22.66 8.32 2.62
N VAL A 292 -21.95 7.74 3.59
CA VAL A 292 -22.31 7.88 5.02
C VAL A 292 -22.00 9.27 5.60
N LEU A 293 -21.12 10.05 4.96
CA LEU A 293 -20.70 11.37 5.44
C LEU A 293 -21.60 12.51 4.92
N TRP A 294 -21.86 12.52 3.62
CA TRP A 294 -22.60 13.59 2.93
C TRP A 294 -23.30 13.12 1.64
N GLY A 295 -23.47 11.80 1.50
CA GLY A 295 -23.88 11.19 0.24
C GLY A 295 -25.22 11.65 -0.27
N PHE A 296 -26.22 11.60 0.62
CA PHE A 296 -27.59 11.98 0.33
C PHE A 296 -27.67 13.46 -0.06
N GLU A 297 -27.12 14.36 0.75
CA GLU A 297 -27.16 15.80 0.47
C GLU A 297 -26.40 16.16 -0.83
N GLY A 298 -25.29 15.47 -1.10
CA GLY A 298 -24.53 15.68 -2.33
C GLY A 298 -25.22 15.10 -3.58
N ALA A 299 -25.98 14.01 -3.43
CA ALA A 299 -26.73 13.38 -4.51
C ALA A 299 -28.05 14.10 -4.81
N ASP A 300 -28.75 14.61 -3.79
CA ASP A 300 -30.00 15.37 -3.95
C ASP A 300 -29.85 16.55 -4.91
N LYS A 301 -28.69 17.22 -4.84
CA LYS A 301 -28.31 18.29 -5.77
C LYS A 301 -28.34 17.84 -7.22
N VAL A 302 -27.84 16.64 -7.49
CA VAL A 302 -27.82 16.03 -8.82
C VAL A 302 -29.23 15.59 -9.21
N MET A 303 -29.92 14.89 -8.32
CA MET A 303 -31.27 14.34 -8.55
C MET A 303 -32.31 15.42 -8.86
N SER A 304 -32.11 16.64 -8.38
CA SER A 304 -32.95 17.81 -8.66
C SER A 304 -32.82 18.35 -10.10
N ASP A 305 -31.84 17.86 -10.88
CA ASP A 305 -31.64 18.27 -12.27
C ASP A 305 -32.73 17.71 -13.19
N ILE A 306 -33.45 18.62 -13.87
CA ILE A 306 -34.55 18.30 -14.79
C ILE A 306 -34.10 17.50 -16.02
N TYR A 307 -32.80 17.46 -16.31
CA TYR A 307 -32.24 16.75 -17.45
C TYR A 307 -31.90 15.28 -17.16
N LEU A 308 -32.03 14.81 -15.92
CA LEU A 308 -31.84 13.41 -15.57
C LEU A 308 -33.08 12.56 -15.88
N SER A 309 -32.85 11.45 -16.57
CA SER A 309 -33.87 10.41 -16.75
C SER A 309 -34.17 9.70 -15.42
N GLU A 310 -35.37 9.11 -15.30
CA GLU A 310 -35.75 8.30 -14.13
C GLU A 310 -34.81 7.09 -13.93
N LYS A 311 -34.25 6.56 -15.02
CA LYS A 311 -33.23 5.51 -14.95
C LYS A 311 -31.96 6.01 -14.26
N GLU A 312 -31.44 7.16 -14.68
CA GLU A 312 -30.24 7.77 -14.09
C GLU A 312 -30.44 8.13 -12.61
N LYS A 313 -31.65 8.58 -12.26
CA LYS A 313 -32.04 8.83 -10.87
C LYS A 313 -32.00 7.55 -10.03
N SER A 314 -32.62 6.48 -10.53
CA SER A 314 -32.60 5.17 -9.88
C SER A 314 -31.18 4.60 -9.73
N GLU A 315 -30.29 4.83 -10.71
CA GLU A 315 -28.87 4.44 -10.62
C GLU A 315 -28.11 5.19 -9.52
N ILE A 316 -28.45 6.47 -9.27
CA ILE A 316 -27.88 7.26 -8.16
C ILE A 316 -28.38 6.70 -6.82
N GLU A 317 -29.68 6.45 -6.68
CA GLU A 317 -30.27 5.88 -5.47
C GLU A 317 -29.69 4.51 -5.13
N ALA A 318 -29.60 3.61 -6.13
CA ALA A 318 -28.98 2.30 -5.97
C ALA A 318 -27.52 2.41 -5.53
N SER A 319 -26.81 3.44 -6.00
CA SER A 319 -25.45 3.68 -5.58
C SER A 319 -25.32 4.24 -4.16
N LEU A 320 -26.29 4.98 -3.65
CA LEU A 320 -26.30 5.46 -2.26
C LEU A 320 -26.55 4.30 -1.29
N ALA A 321 -27.39 3.35 -1.70
CA ALA A 321 -27.74 2.15 -0.93
C ALA A 321 -26.68 1.04 -0.98
N LYS A 322 -25.60 1.20 -1.75
CA LYS A 322 -24.57 0.16 -1.89
C LYS A 322 -23.79 -0.02 -0.59
N GLU A 323 -23.84 -1.24 -0.07
CA GLU A 323 -23.12 -1.62 1.15
C GLU A 323 -21.60 -1.49 0.98
N PRO A 324 -20.89 -1.11 2.06
CA PRO A 324 -19.43 -1.08 2.06
C PRO A 324 -18.88 -2.51 2.04
N ASN A 325 -17.73 -2.69 1.40
CA ASN A 325 -16.90 -3.88 1.60
C ASN A 325 -16.20 -3.84 2.97
N HIS A 326 -15.50 -4.91 3.35
CA HIS A 326 -14.93 -5.14 4.68
C HIS A 326 -13.86 -4.12 5.03
N ILE A 327 -13.20 -3.57 4.01
CA ILE A 327 -12.22 -2.50 4.16
C ILE A 327 -12.95 -1.25 4.68
N VAL A 328 -13.97 -0.77 3.97
CA VAL A 328 -14.68 0.47 4.30
C VAL A 328 -15.67 0.30 5.45
N LEU A 329 -16.12 -0.94 5.70
CA LEU A 329 -17.12 -1.25 6.72
C LEU A 329 -16.67 -0.77 8.11
N CYS A 330 -15.39 -1.01 8.46
CA CYS A 330 -14.81 -0.55 9.73
C CYS A 330 -15.04 0.95 9.96
N PHE A 331 -14.84 1.76 8.93
CA PHE A 331 -15.06 3.21 8.98
C PHE A 331 -16.54 3.57 9.07
N THR A 332 -17.38 3.00 8.19
CA THR A 332 -18.81 3.35 8.17
C THR A 332 -19.50 2.98 9.49
N ASP A 333 -19.09 1.90 10.14
CA ASP A 333 -19.63 1.47 11.42
C ASP A 333 -19.35 2.49 12.54
N ILE A 334 -18.12 3.00 12.66
CA ILE A 334 -17.79 3.97 13.71
C ILE A 334 -18.48 5.34 13.47
N VAL A 335 -18.75 5.68 12.21
CA VAL A 335 -19.54 6.86 11.84
C VAL A 335 -21.00 6.67 12.27
N LYS A 336 -21.61 5.52 11.92
CA LYS A 336 -22.99 5.19 12.31
C LYS A 336 -23.17 5.14 13.83
N LYS A 337 -22.19 4.60 14.56
CA LYS A 337 -22.17 4.54 16.03
C LYS A 337 -21.87 5.90 16.70
N GLY A 338 -21.53 6.93 15.92
CA GLY A 338 -21.19 8.27 16.46
C GLY A 338 -19.85 8.33 17.19
N ILE A 339 -18.99 7.31 17.03
CA ILE A 339 -17.64 7.27 17.59
C ILE A 339 -16.73 8.28 16.88
N TYR A 340 -16.91 8.40 15.56
CA TYR A 340 -16.31 9.46 14.76
C TYR A 340 -17.39 10.37 14.19
N VAL A 341 -17.18 11.68 14.34
CA VAL A 341 -18.06 12.71 13.81
C VAL A 341 -17.23 13.61 12.92
N LEU A 342 -17.59 13.67 11.64
CA LEU A 342 -16.92 14.52 10.68
C LEU A 342 -17.06 16.00 11.09
N PRO A 343 -15.97 16.78 11.12
CA PRO A 343 -16.05 18.22 11.33
C PRO A 343 -17.00 18.91 10.34
N ALA A 344 -17.89 19.76 10.86
CA ALA A 344 -18.91 20.44 10.06
C ALA A 344 -18.31 21.22 8.88
N ALA A 345 -17.16 21.89 9.09
CA ALA A 345 -16.46 22.63 8.05
C ALA A 345 -16.04 21.74 6.86
N ILE A 346 -15.62 20.49 7.11
CA ILE A 346 -15.26 19.55 6.03
C ILE A 346 -16.51 19.15 5.24
N LYS A 347 -17.62 18.89 5.94
CA LYS A 347 -18.91 18.58 5.30
C LYS A 347 -19.41 19.75 4.45
N GLU A 348 -19.30 20.97 4.96
CA GLU A 348 -19.65 22.21 4.24
C GLU A 348 -18.81 22.38 2.98
N ILE A 349 -17.50 22.07 3.03
CA ILE A 349 -16.63 22.10 1.84
C ILE A 349 -17.10 21.07 0.82
N ALA A 350 -17.32 19.81 1.23
CA ALA A 350 -17.77 18.75 0.32
C ALA A 350 -19.10 19.09 -0.37
N LEU A 351 -19.99 19.79 0.34
CA LEU A 351 -21.30 20.22 -0.15
C LEU A 351 -21.30 21.62 -0.75
N SER A 352 -20.18 22.34 -0.79
CA SER A 352 -20.17 23.72 -1.29
C SER A 352 -20.42 23.80 -2.81
N ASP A 353 -21.23 24.77 -3.23
CA ASP A 353 -21.45 25.14 -4.64
C ASP A 353 -20.52 26.27 -5.10
N GLU A 354 -19.64 26.75 -4.21
CA GLU A 354 -18.69 27.79 -4.53
C GLU A 354 -17.67 27.31 -5.56
N THR A 355 -17.25 28.24 -6.39
CA THR A 355 -16.12 28.02 -7.29
C THR A 355 -14.83 28.29 -6.54
N PHE A 356 -13.93 27.32 -6.50
CA PHE A 356 -12.61 27.53 -5.92
C PHE A 356 -11.50 26.76 -6.62
N VAL A 357 -10.29 27.20 -6.30
CA VAL A 357 -9.03 26.56 -6.66
C VAL A 357 -8.42 25.97 -5.40
N SER A 358 -8.10 24.68 -5.44
CA SER A 358 -7.26 24.02 -4.45
C SER A 358 -5.86 23.78 -5.03
N LYS A 359 -4.84 24.13 -4.26
CA LYS A 359 -3.42 23.87 -4.55
C LYS A 359 -2.84 23.12 -3.37
N MET A 360 -2.44 21.88 -3.59
CA MET A 360 -1.92 21.00 -2.53
C MET A 360 -0.60 20.37 -2.94
N GLY A 361 0.21 20.04 -1.93
CA GLY A 361 1.44 19.28 -2.06
C GLY A 361 1.37 18.10 -1.10
N CYS A 362 1.43 16.88 -1.63
CA CYS A 362 1.29 15.65 -0.84
C CYS A 362 2.45 14.69 -1.12
N GLY A 363 2.91 13.99 -0.09
CA GLY A 363 4.01 13.04 -0.22
C GLY A 363 5.38 13.69 -0.38
N LEU A 364 6.40 12.85 -0.57
CA LEU A 364 7.80 13.27 -0.57
C LEU A 364 8.51 12.72 -1.81
N SER A 365 9.29 13.57 -2.49
CA SER A 365 10.27 13.11 -3.48
C SER A 365 11.51 12.51 -2.80
N PRO A 366 12.38 11.78 -3.53
CA PRO A 366 13.68 11.36 -3.01
C PRO A 366 14.53 12.51 -2.43
N GLU A 367 14.45 13.70 -3.02
CA GLU A 367 15.14 14.91 -2.55
C GLU A 367 14.49 15.46 -1.27
N ASP A 368 13.16 15.41 -1.17
CA ASP A 368 12.46 15.82 0.04
C ASP A 368 12.79 14.85 1.19
N LEU A 369 12.84 13.54 0.95
CA LEU A 369 13.30 12.56 1.94
C LEU A 369 14.70 12.87 2.49
N GLU A 370 15.64 13.28 1.62
CA GLU A 370 16.99 13.66 2.05
C GLU A 370 16.98 14.94 2.90
N LYS A 371 16.23 15.97 2.49
CA LYS A 371 16.12 17.24 3.23
C LYS A 371 15.49 17.06 4.61
N GLU A 372 14.47 16.20 4.71
CA GLU A 372 13.75 15.94 5.96
C GLU A 372 14.46 14.91 6.86
N GLY A 373 15.67 14.44 6.49
CA GLY A 373 16.43 13.49 7.31
C GLY A 373 15.83 12.08 7.34
N LEU A 374 15.03 11.71 6.33
CA LEU A 374 14.34 10.43 6.22
C LEU A 374 15.14 9.37 5.44
N ILE A 375 16.40 9.66 5.10
CA ILE A 375 17.33 8.72 4.48
C ILE A 375 18.17 8.04 5.57
N GLY A 376 17.87 6.76 5.83
CA GLY A 376 18.65 5.93 6.74
C GLY A 376 18.06 4.54 6.97
N GLY A 377 18.52 3.88 8.02
CA GLY A 377 18.19 2.49 8.33
C GLY A 377 17.17 2.29 9.45
N GLU A 378 16.75 3.36 10.12
CA GLU A 378 15.77 3.29 11.20
C GLU A 378 14.37 2.95 10.68
N PRO A 379 13.49 2.30 11.48
CA PRO A 379 12.18 1.87 11.01
C PRO A 379 11.34 2.98 10.37
N TYR A 380 11.26 4.16 10.99
CA TYR A 380 10.51 5.30 10.45
C TYR A 380 11.09 5.84 9.13
N GLN A 381 12.43 5.79 8.98
CA GLN A 381 13.12 6.20 7.75
C GLN A 381 12.87 5.20 6.63
N ILE A 382 12.92 3.90 6.93
CA ILE A 382 12.65 2.85 5.95
C ILE A 382 11.18 2.88 5.52
N MET A 383 10.26 3.12 6.46
CA MET A 383 8.84 3.36 6.15
C MET A 383 8.67 4.57 5.22
N ALA A 384 9.32 5.70 5.51
CA ALA A 384 9.24 6.88 4.63
C ALA A 384 9.79 6.59 3.22
N GLN A 385 10.97 5.96 3.13
CA GLN A 385 11.63 5.65 1.87
C GLN A 385 10.80 4.67 1.01
N MET A 386 10.39 3.54 1.59
CA MET A 386 9.67 2.51 0.84
C MET A 386 8.18 2.86 0.64
N GLY A 387 7.59 3.67 1.52
CA GLY A 387 6.23 4.20 1.36
C GLY A 387 6.09 5.23 0.24
N ALA A 388 7.18 5.93 -0.08
CA ALA A 388 7.28 6.73 -1.31
C ALA A 388 7.73 5.91 -2.54
N GLU A 389 7.86 4.58 -2.38
CA GLU A 389 8.32 3.63 -3.40
C GLU A 389 9.70 3.93 -4.02
N THR A 390 10.56 4.62 -3.26
CA THR A 390 11.87 5.11 -3.74
C THR A 390 12.98 4.04 -3.77
N PHE A 391 12.65 2.78 -4.06
CA PHE A 391 13.52 1.62 -3.83
C PHE A 391 14.91 1.72 -4.45
N THR A 392 14.99 2.17 -5.71
CA THR A 392 16.25 2.20 -6.46
C THR A 392 16.79 3.60 -6.66
N ASN A 393 16.12 4.63 -6.14
CA ASN A 393 16.55 6.02 -6.30
C ASN A 393 17.94 6.21 -5.68
N PRO A 394 18.80 7.08 -6.25
CA PRO A 394 20.17 7.28 -5.79
C PRO A 394 20.34 7.53 -4.29
N GLN A 395 19.39 8.24 -3.69
CA GLN A 395 19.37 8.59 -2.28
C GLN A 395 19.11 7.36 -1.38
N VAL A 396 18.44 6.33 -1.90
CA VAL A 396 17.78 5.28 -1.11
C VAL A 396 18.32 3.88 -1.40
N ILE A 397 18.82 3.61 -2.61
CA ILE A 397 19.18 2.26 -3.07
C ILE A 397 20.12 1.49 -2.14
N GLU A 398 21.07 2.16 -1.50
CA GLU A 398 22.01 1.52 -0.57
C GLU A 398 21.30 1.06 0.72
N ASN A 399 20.34 1.85 1.22
CA ASN A 399 19.50 1.47 2.36
C ASN A 399 18.59 0.31 1.97
N THR A 400 17.95 0.37 0.80
CA THR A 400 17.09 -0.71 0.28
C THR A 400 17.82 -2.05 0.22
N ILE A 401 18.99 -2.08 -0.44
CA ILE A 401 19.79 -3.31 -0.58
C ILE A 401 20.23 -3.84 0.78
N SER A 402 20.69 -2.94 1.66
CA SER A 402 21.15 -3.31 3.00
C SER A 402 20.01 -3.86 3.87
N TYR A 403 18.82 -3.25 3.79
CA TYR A 403 17.65 -3.64 4.54
C TYR A 403 17.09 -4.99 4.07
N ILE A 404 16.90 -5.16 2.75
CA ILE A 404 16.46 -6.44 2.15
C ILE A 404 17.40 -7.58 2.55
N LYS A 405 18.72 -7.33 2.51
CA LYS A 405 19.73 -8.30 2.90
C LYS A 405 19.66 -8.64 4.38
N LYS A 406 19.61 -7.63 5.26
CA LYS A 406 19.53 -7.80 6.72
C LYS A 406 18.33 -8.66 7.11
N ASN A 407 17.18 -8.43 6.47
CA ASN A 407 15.92 -9.09 6.79
C ASN A 407 15.58 -10.30 5.89
N LYS A 408 16.52 -10.73 5.03
CA LYS A 408 16.40 -11.92 4.17
C LYS A 408 15.18 -11.92 3.24
N MET A 409 14.79 -10.77 2.71
CA MET A 409 13.51 -10.58 1.99
C MET A 409 13.51 -11.06 0.53
N TYR A 410 14.49 -11.86 0.10
CA TYR A 410 14.66 -12.26 -1.31
C TYR A 410 13.62 -13.26 -1.84
N ARG A 411 12.80 -13.82 -0.96
CA ARG A 411 11.70 -14.71 -1.34
C ARG A 411 10.37 -13.98 -1.50
N ASN A 412 10.29 -12.72 -1.08
CA ASN A 412 9.15 -11.87 -1.40
C ASN A 412 9.12 -11.61 -2.91
N SER A 413 7.98 -11.80 -3.55
CA SER A 413 7.82 -11.72 -4.99
C SER A 413 8.13 -10.33 -5.57
N PHE A 414 7.76 -9.26 -4.86
CA PHE A 414 8.03 -7.89 -5.26
C PHE A 414 9.52 -7.54 -5.19
N LEU A 415 10.23 -8.10 -4.21
CA LEU A 415 11.63 -7.76 -3.91
C LEU A 415 12.64 -8.83 -4.36
N GLY A 416 12.16 -9.96 -4.88
CA GLY A 416 12.98 -11.11 -5.24
C GLY A 416 14.03 -10.80 -6.30
N TYR A 417 13.82 -9.77 -7.12
CA TYR A 417 14.78 -9.30 -8.12
C TYR A 417 16.06 -8.71 -7.51
N PHE A 418 16.00 -8.14 -6.29
CA PHE A 418 17.17 -7.57 -5.61
C PHE A 418 18.23 -8.62 -5.23
N LYS A 419 17.89 -9.92 -5.25
CA LYS A 419 18.84 -11.01 -4.94
C LYS A 419 20.06 -11.02 -5.86
N PHE A 420 19.90 -10.55 -7.09
CA PHE A 420 21.00 -10.49 -8.07
C PHE A 420 21.98 -9.33 -7.82
N LEU A 421 21.58 -8.31 -7.05
CA LEU A 421 22.48 -7.20 -6.67
C LEU A 421 23.50 -7.62 -5.60
N ASN A 422 23.30 -8.77 -4.95
CA ASN A 422 24.18 -9.31 -3.92
C ASN A 422 25.14 -10.41 -4.45
N LEU A 423 25.28 -10.55 -5.77
CA LEU A 423 26.25 -11.47 -6.38
C LEU A 423 27.70 -11.03 -6.08
N THR A 424 28.61 -12.01 -5.97
CA THR A 424 30.03 -11.76 -5.66
C THR A 424 30.70 -10.84 -6.68
N VAL A 425 30.35 -10.92 -7.96
CA VAL A 425 30.87 -10.01 -9.01
C VAL A 425 30.52 -8.53 -8.77
N PHE A 426 29.44 -8.25 -8.04
CA PHE A 426 29.00 -6.89 -7.73
C PHE A 426 29.47 -6.38 -6.36
N LYS A 427 30.28 -7.16 -5.63
CA LYS A 427 30.88 -6.69 -4.38
C LYS A 427 31.78 -5.48 -4.66
N GLY A 428 31.54 -4.39 -3.92
CA GLY A 428 32.27 -3.12 -4.10
C GLY A 428 31.66 -2.18 -5.14
N VAL A 429 30.57 -2.56 -5.81
CA VAL A 429 29.79 -1.62 -6.64
C VAL A 429 29.17 -0.56 -5.74
N ASN A 430 29.36 0.71 -6.11
CA ASN A 430 28.65 1.83 -5.49
C ASN A 430 27.29 1.99 -6.20
N TRP A 431 26.25 1.45 -5.58
CA TRP A 431 24.91 1.42 -6.17
C TRP A 431 24.30 2.82 -6.30
N LYS A 432 24.64 3.76 -5.40
CA LYS A 432 24.26 5.17 -5.54
C LYS A 432 24.78 5.77 -6.84
N LYS A 433 26.08 5.67 -7.13
CA LYS A 433 26.69 6.16 -8.39
C LYS A 433 26.14 5.46 -9.61
N PHE A 434 25.84 4.16 -9.50
CA PHE A 434 25.19 3.42 -10.57
C PHE A 434 23.79 3.99 -10.87
N ALA A 435 22.94 4.15 -9.86
CA ALA A 435 21.61 4.75 -10.00
C ALA A 435 21.66 6.20 -10.51
N GLN A 436 22.64 7.01 -10.09
CA GLN A 436 22.81 8.37 -10.63
C GLN A 436 23.08 8.40 -12.13
N LYS A 437 23.79 7.39 -12.64
CA LYS A 437 24.20 7.31 -14.05
C LYS A 437 23.16 6.60 -14.93
N HIS A 438 22.39 5.70 -14.34
CA HIS A 438 21.47 4.83 -15.05
C HIS A 438 20.05 5.08 -14.54
N ASN A 439 19.20 5.61 -15.43
CA ASN A 439 17.78 5.71 -15.12
C ASN A 439 17.14 4.31 -15.20
N VAL A 440 17.22 3.56 -14.11
CA VAL A 440 16.62 2.23 -14.02
C VAL A 440 15.12 2.35 -13.85
N MET A 441 14.37 1.43 -14.47
CA MET A 441 12.91 1.45 -14.48
C MET A 441 12.25 1.74 -13.11
N PRO A 442 12.73 1.18 -11.97
CA PRO A 442 12.09 1.44 -10.68
C PRO A 442 12.27 2.86 -10.12
N HIS A 443 13.10 3.72 -10.72
CA HIS A 443 13.13 5.15 -10.35
C HIS A 443 11.79 5.83 -10.59
N GLY A 444 11.10 5.45 -11.67
CA GLY A 444 9.82 6.04 -12.04
C GLY A 444 8.64 5.49 -11.25
N ILE A 445 8.84 4.39 -10.51
CA ILE A 445 7.82 3.80 -9.65
C ILE A 445 7.62 4.66 -8.39
N ALA A 446 8.65 5.40 -7.97
CA ALA A 446 8.55 6.33 -6.87
C ALA A 446 7.32 7.24 -7.04
N THR A 447 6.48 7.31 -6.00
CA THR A 447 5.25 8.13 -6.04
C THR A 447 5.57 9.60 -6.22
N GLY A 448 6.74 10.02 -5.73
CA GLY A 448 7.20 11.39 -5.73
C GLY A 448 6.31 12.30 -4.89
N ARG A 449 6.52 13.61 -5.07
CA ARG A 449 5.65 14.64 -4.47
C ARG A 449 4.53 14.99 -5.44
N GLY A 450 3.30 14.76 -5.02
CA GLY A 450 2.10 15.20 -5.73
C GLY A 450 1.88 16.69 -5.55
N ASN A 451 2.24 17.51 -6.55
CA ASN A 451 1.78 18.90 -6.61
C ASN A 451 0.49 18.93 -7.44
N ILE A 452 -0.62 19.27 -6.82
CA ILE A 452 -1.95 19.06 -7.41
C ILE A 452 -2.68 20.39 -7.49
N TYR A 453 -3.24 20.65 -8.66
CA TYR A 453 -4.11 21.78 -8.93
C TYR A 453 -5.51 21.26 -9.23
N THR A 454 -6.48 21.62 -8.39
CA THR A 454 -7.88 21.28 -8.60
C THR A 454 -8.70 22.56 -8.76
N TYR A 455 -9.47 22.63 -9.84
CA TYR A 455 -10.46 23.67 -10.08
C TYR A 455 -11.85 23.06 -9.99
N ARG A 456 -12.64 23.55 -9.04
CA ARG A 456 -13.97 23.04 -8.75
C ARG A 456 -15.02 24.14 -8.89
N THR A 457 -16.16 23.76 -9.45
CA THR A 457 -17.39 24.55 -9.50
C THR A 457 -18.54 23.67 -9.00
N LYS A 458 -19.75 24.22 -8.87
CA LYS A 458 -20.96 23.42 -8.62
C LYS A 458 -21.28 22.37 -9.71
N HIS A 459 -20.76 22.56 -10.93
CA HIS A 459 -21.14 21.75 -12.09
C HIS A 459 -20.08 20.72 -12.49
N TYR A 460 -18.82 21.11 -12.37
CA TYR A 460 -17.69 20.30 -12.81
C TYR A 460 -16.47 20.48 -11.91
N CYS A 461 -15.61 19.47 -11.92
CA CYS A 461 -14.32 19.47 -11.25
C CYS A 461 -13.24 19.01 -12.23
N MET A 462 -12.08 19.66 -12.20
CA MET A 462 -10.89 19.24 -12.93
C MET A 462 -9.71 19.23 -11.96
N SER A 463 -8.90 18.18 -12.04
CA SER A 463 -7.71 18.01 -11.22
C SER A 463 -6.54 17.62 -12.10
N THR A 464 -5.37 18.20 -11.85
CA THR A 464 -4.13 17.94 -12.60
C THR A 464 -2.92 17.91 -11.66
N SER A 465 -2.03 16.95 -11.88
CA SER A 465 -0.71 16.96 -11.26
C SER A 465 0.17 17.92 -12.05
N VAL A 466 0.94 18.76 -11.35
CA VAL A 466 1.82 19.79 -11.93
C VAL A 466 3.27 19.55 -11.52
N CYS A 467 4.22 20.06 -12.30
CA CYS A 467 5.66 19.94 -12.03
C CYS A 467 6.11 18.49 -11.79
N LYS A 468 5.49 17.55 -12.50
CA LYS A 468 5.78 16.14 -12.38
C LYS A 468 6.94 15.76 -13.29
N ASP A 469 7.77 14.82 -12.83
CA ASP A 469 8.80 14.21 -13.66
C ASP A 469 8.16 13.50 -14.84
N VAL A 470 8.35 14.08 -16.02
CA VAL A 470 7.97 13.46 -17.29
C VAL A 470 9.01 12.43 -17.69
N ASP A 471 8.67 11.53 -18.61
CA ASP A 471 9.59 10.54 -19.20
C ASP A 471 10.03 9.37 -18.30
N MET A 472 9.34 9.15 -17.18
CA MET A 472 9.56 8.05 -16.24
C MET A 472 8.53 6.91 -16.38
N CYS A 473 8.66 5.84 -15.59
CA CYS A 473 7.71 4.73 -15.59
C CYS A 473 6.55 4.97 -14.62
N GLY A 474 5.45 5.59 -15.08
CA GLY A 474 4.26 5.79 -14.24
C GLY A 474 3.67 4.46 -13.72
N ALA A 475 3.79 4.20 -12.42
CA ALA A 475 3.31 2.99 -11.75
C ALA A 475 1.84 3.12 -11.33
N GLN A 476 0.93 3.05 -12.31
CA GLN A 476 -0.52 3.23 -12.11
C GLN A 476 -0.93 4.68 -11.77
N GLU A 477 -0.12 5.67 -12.14
CA GLU A 477 -0.37 7.07 -11.78
C GLU A 477 -1.32 7.80 -12.75
N HIS A 478 -2.18 8.64 -12.18
CA HIS A 478 -3.23 9.37 -12.90
C HIS A 478 -3.00 10.86 -12.78
N VAL A 479 -2.48 11.46 -13.84
CA VAL A 479 -1.96 12.84 -13.83
C VAL A 479 -2.99 13.91 -14.18
N TRP A 480 -4.16 13.50 -14.69
CA TRP A 480 -5.26 14.42 -14.97
C TRP A 480 -6.62 13.73 -14.83
N SER A 481 -7.61 14.46 -14.31
CA SER A 481 -9.00 14.04 -14.29
C SER A 481 -9.94 15.21 -14.50
N ALA A 482 -11.04 14.98 -15.21
CA ALA A 482 -12.12 15.95 -15.32
C ALA A 482 -13.47 15.25 -15.25
N ARG A 483 -14.43 15.85 -14.55
CA ARG A 483 -15.82 15.45 -14.53
C ARG A 483 -16.66 16.63 -14.99
N HIS A 484 -17.30 16.50 -16.15
CA HIS A 484 -18.16 17.54 -16.74
C HIS A 484 -19.64 17.20 -16.71
N LEU A 485 -20.00 15.93 -16.50
CA LEU A 485 -21.38 15.44 -16.41
C LEU A 485 -21.50 14.48 -15.22
N PRO A 486 -22.72 14.28 -14.67
CA PRO A 486 -22.93 13.37 -13.54
C PRO A 486 -22.38 11.96 -13.75
N PHE A 487 -22.41 11.45 -14.99
CA PHE A 487 -22.02 10.08 -15.35
C PHE A 487 -20.77 9.97 -16.22
N LEU A 488 -20.07 11.08 -16.49
CA LEU A 488 -18.85 11.07 -17.32
C LEU A 488 -17.66 11.66 -16.57
N GLN A 489 -16.64 10.82 -16.36
CA GLN A 489 -15.33 11.22 -15.86
C GLN A 489 -14.25 10.83 -16.87
N LEU A 490 -13.46 11.81 -17.26
CA LEU A 490 -12.29 11.66 -18.12
C LEU A 490 -11.04 11.58 -17.26
N ILE A 491 -10.09 10.75 -17.70
CA ILE A 491 -8.92 10.38 -16.93
C ILE A 491 -7.75 10.22 -17.89
N LEU A 492 -6.62 10.85 -17.57
CA LEU A 492 -5.35 10.58 -18.23
C LEU A 492 -4.41 9.84 -17.28
N ARG A 493 -3.85 8.74 -17.76
CA ARG A 493 -2.83 7.96 -17.06
C ARG A 493 -1.47 8.26 -17.67
N GLU A 494 -0.45 8.30 -16.83
CA GLU A 494 0.91 8.26 -17.36
C GLU A 494 1.19 6.86 -17.90
N THR A 495 1.61 6.78 -19.16
CA THR A 495 1.98 5.50 -19.78
C THR A 495 3.29 5.02 -19.17
N ALA A 496 3.32 3.81 -18.61
CA ALA A 496 4.57 3.14 -18.31
C ALA A 496 5.42 3.08 -19.59
N LYS A 497 6.66 3.57 -19.55
CA LYS A 497 7.60 3.56 -20.68
C LYS A 497 8.10 2.16 -21.09
N ALA A 498 7.39 1.10 -20.73
CA ALA A 498 7.75 -0.28 -21.02
C ALA A 498 6.71 -0.94 -21.93
N ASP A 499 6.80 -0.72 -23.25
CA ASP A 499 6.16 -1.68 -24.17
C ASP A 499 6.81 -1.89 -25.56
N THR A 500 7.89 -1.18 -25.92
CA THR A 500 8.54 -1.41 -27.24
C THR A 500 9.85 -2.19 -27.18
N ALA A 501 10.62 -2.12 -26.09
CA ALA A 501 11.91 -2.80 -25.99
C ALA A 501 11.82 -4.22 -25.38
N LEU A 502 10.97 -4.44 -24.38
CA LEU A 502 10.86 -5.75 -23.71
C LEU A 502 10.09 -6.77 -24.58
N ARG A 503 9.05 -6.35 -25.31
CA ARG A 503 8.34 -7.20 -26.28
C ARG A 503 9.24 -7.68 -27.44
N ARG A 504 10.31 -6.96 -27.76
CA ARG A 504 11.30 -7.35 -28.80
C ARG A 504 12.41 -8.25 -28.28
N ALA A 505 12.60 -8.34 -26.96
CA ALA A 505 13.64 -9.17 -26.35
C ALA A 505 13.14 -10.55 -25.88
N ILE A 506 11.80 -10.72 -25.78
CA ILE A 506 11.13 -11.98 -25.43
C ILE A 506 10.31 -12.50 -26.64
N GLY A 507 10.63 -12.02 -27.85
CA GLY A 507 10.10 -12.52 -29.11
C GLY A 507 11.10 -13.42 -29.82
#